data_AF-A0A7J9Y3L6-F1
#
_entry.id   AF-A0A7J9Y3L6-F1
#
_cell.length_a   1.000
_cell.length_b   1.000
_cell.length_c   1.000
_cell.angle_alpha   90.00
_cell.angle_beta   90.00
_cell.angle_gamma   90.00
#
_symmetry.space_group_name_H-M   'P 1'
#
loop_
_entity.id
_entity.type
_entity.pdbx_description
1 polymer ?
#
loop_
_entity_poly.entity_id
_entity_poly.type
_entity_poly.pdbx_seq_one_letter_code
_entity_poly.pdbx_strand_id
1 'polypeptide(L)'
;MTAPKAQFHAAITEQPDGLRIQYKLVNTGKAPLIAYNGVPPKDSPNPQAPDPEAVYVTARADGTVELARRTFSVPEGVDPYAQMLIGGTILAPREDLAEEFTVQLPLVARRPYQGAMSKPPRLPAPVSRVVFCLGAARQDAFPEGLRSGVPLPSGSAVEGPLFPHPSPQHIFCSGPYQLHG
;
A
#
# COMPACT_ATOMS: atom_id res chain seq x y z
N MET A 1 5.73 -1.29 -17.05
CA MET A 1 4.61 -2.26 -17.03
C MET A 1 3.38 -1.57 -17.59
N THR A 2 2.59 -2.23 -18.43
CA THR A 2 1.28 -1.73 -18.88
C THR A 2 0.30 -1.70 -17.71
N ALA A 3 -0.47 -0.62 -17.57
CA ALA A 3 -1.49 -0.51 -16.54
C ALA A 3 -2.48 -1.69 -16.61
N PRO A 4 -2.85 -2.31 -15.48
CA PRO A 4 -3.89 -3.32 -15.45
C PRO A 4 -5.23 -2.70 -15.83
N LYS A 5 -6.09 -3.48 -16.50
CA LYS A 5 -7.47 -3.07 -16.77
C LYS A 5 -8.27 -3.17 -15.47
N ALA A 6 -8.48 -2.04 -14.83
CA ALA A 6 -9.24 -1.93 -13.59
C ALA A 6 -9.98 -0.58 -13.53
N GLN A 7 -11.05 -0.54 -12.73
CA GLN A 7 -11.68 0.71 -12.31
C GLN A 7 -11.35 0.95 -10.85
N PHE A 8 -10.93 2.16 -10.51
CA PHE A 8 -10.59 2.55 -9.15
C PHE A 8 -11.31 3.83 -8.77
N HIS A 9 -11.99 3.80 -7.64
CA HIS A 9 -12.66 4.96 -7.05
C HIS A 9 -12.21 5.05 -5.60
N ALA A 10 -11.84 6.25 -5.16
CA ALA A 10 -11.46 6.50 -3.79
C ALA A 10 -11.91 7.89 -3.36
N ALA A 11 -12.38 7.99 -2.11
CA ALA A 11 -12.78 9.22 -1.47
C ALA A 11 -12.03 9.38 -0.14
N ILE A 12 -11.73 10.62 0.20
CA ILE A 12 -11.15 11.02 1.48
C ILE A 12 -12.11 12.03 2.09
N THR A 13 -12.45 11.82 3.36
CA THR A 13 -13.31 12.71 4.12
C THR A 13 -12.65 12.99 5.47
N GLU A 14 -12.53 14.26 5.82
CA GLU A 14 -12.03 14.66 7.13
C GLU A 14 -13.06 14.37 8.24
N GLN A 15 -12.55 13.93 9.39
CA GLN A 15 -13.25 13.64 10.63
C GLN A 15 -12.56 14.40 11.79
N PRO A 16 -13.20 14.56 12.96
CA PRO A 16 -12.62 15.33 14.06
C PRO A 16 -11.21 14.90 14.51
N ASP A 17 -10.89 13.60 14.40
CA ASP A 17 -9.64 12.99 14.85
C ASP A 17 -8.84 12.33 13.72
N GLY A 18 -9.31 12.39 12.47
CA GLY A 18 -8.72 11.59 11.41
C GLY A 18 -9.24 11.86 10.01
N LEU A 19 -8.77 11.04 9.08
CA LEU A 19 -9.21 11.01 7.70
C LEU A 19 -9.85 9.65 7.45
N ARG A 20 -11.11 9.63 7.05
CA ARG A 20 -11.77 8.42 6.57
C ARG A 20 -11.46 8.25 5.09
N ILE A 21 -10.98 7.07 4.73
CA ILE A 21 -10.71 6.68 3.35
C ILE A 21 -11.64 5.54 3.00
N GLN A 22 -12.34 5.69 1.87
CA GLN A 22 -13.15 4.65 1.26
C GLN A 22 -12.66 4.43 -0.15
N TYR A 23 -12.48 3.19 -0.57
CA TYR A 23 -12.11 2.88 -1.95
C TYR A 23 -12.76 1.61 -2.48
N LYS A 24 -12.86 1.54 -3.81
CA LYS A 24 -13.29 0.36 -4.56
C LYS A 24 -12.38 0.15 -5.76
N LEU A 25 -11.84 -1.05 -5.88
CA LEU A 25 -11.09 -1.53 -7.04
C LEU A 25 -11.87 -2.66 -7.71
N VAL A 26 -12.15 -2.55 -9.01
CA VAL A 26 -12.83 -3.59 -9.80
C VAL A 26 -11.89 -4.10 -10.87
N ASN A 27 -11.68 -5.42 -10.93
CA ASN A 27 -10.92 -6.04 -12.00
C ASN A 27 -11.77 -6.16 -13.27
N THR A 28 -11.58 -5.23 -14.21
CA THR A 28 -12.25 -5.25 -15.53
C THR A 28 -11.43 -5.95 -16.61
N GLY A 29 -10.28 -6.53 -16.22
CA GLY A 29 -9.39 -7.30 -17.06
C GLY A 29 -9.81 -8.75 -17.26
N LYS A 30 -8.95 -9.49 -17.97
CA LYS A 30 -9.10 -10.94 -18.18
C LYS A 30 -8.14 -11.78 -17.34
N ALA A 31 -7.17 -11.14 -16.68
CA ALA A 31 -6.21 -11.79 -15.80
C ALA A 31 -6.50 -11.38 -14.35
N PRO A 32 -6.21 -12.24 -13.36
CA PRO A 32 -6.29 -11.86 -11.96
C PRO A 32 -5.40 -10.66 -11.63
N LEU A 33 -5.86 -9.82 -10.71
CA LEU A 33 -5.10 -8.70 -10.16
C LEU A 33 -4.71 -8.99 -8.72
N ILE A 34 -3.55 -8.50 -8.31
CA ILE A 34 -3.14 -8.43 -6.91
C ILE A 34 -3.28 -6.97 -6.49
N ALA A 35 -4.11 -6.69 -5.49
CA ALA A 35 -4.21 -5.39 -4.84
C ALA A 35 -3.40 -5.42 -3.53
N TYR A 36 -2.45 -4.49 -3.35
CA TYR A 36 -1.61 -4.44 -2.15
C TYR A 36 -2.32 -3.68 -1.02
N ASN A 37 -3.30 -4.31 -0.38
CA ASN A 37 -4.11 -3.73 0.68
C ASN A 37 -3.69 -4.16 2.10
N GLY A 38 -2.77 -5.13 2.24
CA GLY A 38 -2.41 -5.72 3.52
C GLY A 38 -1.14 -5.14 4.16
N VAL A 39 -1.17 -3.88 4.58
CA VAL A 39 -0.03 -3.26 5.28
C VAL A 39 0.08 -3.85 6.70
N PRO A 40 1.27 -4.32 7.15
CA PRO A 40 1.42 -4.82 8.52
C PRO A 40 1.27 -3.68 9.54
N PRO A 41 1.02 -3.93 10.83
CA PRO A 41 1.00 -2.87 11.85
C PRO A 41 2.39 -2.24 12.07
N LYS A 42 3.45 -3.04 11.89
CA LYS A 42 4.85 -2.61 11.99
C LYS A 42 5.68 -3.21 10.87
N ASP A 43 6.60 -2.44 10.30
CA ASP A 43 7.51 -2.94 9.28
C ASP A 43 8.47 -3.99 9.88
N SER A 44 8.50 -5.16 9.26
CA SER A 44 9.36 -6.27 9.64
C SER A 44 9.60 -7.17 8.42
N PRO A 45 10.77 -7.80 8.31
CA PRO A 45 10.96 -8.88 7.34
C PRO A 45 10.18 -10.15 7.72
N ASN A 46 9.76 -10.29 8.98
CA ASN A 46 8.95 -11.42 9.41
C ASN A 46 7.48 -11.20 9.01
N PRO A 47 6.81 -12.23 8.45
CA PRO A 47 5.37 -12.21 8.18
C PRO A 47 4.59 -11.75 9.41
N GLN A 48 3.70 -10.78 9.22
CA GLN A 48 2.74 -10.32 10.22
C GLN A 48 1.36 -10.26 9.59
N ALA A 49 0.33 -10.49 10.39
CA ALA A 49 -1.03 -10.25 9.96
C ALA A 49 -1.19 -8.76 9.58
N PRO A 50 -1.82 -8.45 8.44
CA PRO A 50 -2.14 -7.08 8.10
C PRO A 50 -3.02 -6.41 9.16
N ASP A 51 -2.82 -5.11 9.34
CA ASP A 51 -3.72 -4.27 10.13
C ASP A 51 -4.64 -3.53 9.14
N PRO A 52 -5.98 -3.67 9.26
CA PRO A 52 -6.93 -3.04 8.34
C PRO A 52 -6.90 -1.52 8.39
N GLU A 53 -6.34 -0.90 9.41
CA GLU A 53 -6.19 0.56 9.52
C GLU A 53 -4.80 1.04 9.07
N ALA A 54 -3.85 0.11 8.87
CA ALA A 54 -2.48 0.47 8.55
C ALA A 54 -2.33 1.00 7.12
N VAL A 55 -1.59 2.11 7.02
CA VAL A 55 -1.08 2.67 5.75
C VAL A 55 0.34 3.14 5.91
N TYR A 56 1.03 3.26 4.78
CA TYR A 56 2.23 4.07 4.68
C TYR A 56 1.87 5.53 4.49
N VAL A 57 2.67 6.45 5.04
CA VAL A 57 2.46 7.89 4.99
C VAL A 57 3.76 8.55 4.55
N THR A 58 3.79 9.05 3.31
CA THR A 58 5.02 9.60 2.71
C THR A 58 4.79 10.95 2.07
N ALA A 59 5.82 11.79 2.00
CA ALA A 59 5.75 13.05 1.24
C ALA A 59 6.10 12.81 -0.23
N ARG A 60 5.34 13.44 -1.13
CA ARG A 60 5.68 13.60 -2.55
C ARG A 60 6.55 14.83 -2.77
N ALA A 61 7.21 14.88 -3.93
CA ALA A 61 8.07 16.00 -4.32
C ALA A 61 7.32 17.34 -4.39
N ASP A 62 6.00 17.31 -4.64
CA ASP A 62 5.13 18.49 -4.74
C ASP A 62 4.48 18.90 -3.39
N GLY A 63 4.95 18.33 -2.28
CA GLY A 63 4.42 18.60 -0.94
C GLY A 63 3.09 17.92 -0.62
N THR A 64 2.51 17.10 -1.51
CA THR A 64 1.35 16.26 -1.16
C THR A 64 1.79 15.13 -0.23
N VAL A 65 1.02 14.85 0.82
CA VAL A 65 1.18 13.63 1.61
C VAL A 65 0.40 12.48 0.99
N GLU A 66 1.08 11.38 0.73
CA GLU A 66 0.51 10.15 0.20
C GLU A 66 0.22 9.16 1.33
N LEU A 67 -1.05 8.82 1.50
CA LEU A 67 -1.54 7.67 2.26
C LEU A 67 -1.53 6.45 1.33
N ALA A 68 -0.71 5.46 1.63
CA ALA A 68 -0.32 4.45 0.66
C ALA A 68 -0.55 3.02 1.17
N ARG A 69 -1.20 2.23 0.33
CA ARG A 69 -1.19 0.77 0.39
C ARG A 69 -0.61 0.25 -0.91
N ARG A 70 0.73 0.15 -0.97
CA ARG A 70 1.48 -0.19 -2.18
C ARG A 70 2.90 -0.60 -1.84
N THR A 71 3.62 -1.13 -2.83
CA THR A 71 5.04 -1.47 -2.63
C THR A 71 5.94 -0.24 -2.82
N PHE A 72 7.15 -0.32 -2.28
CA PHE A 72 8.17 0.74 -2.37
C PHE A 72 9.52 0.10 -2.67
N SER A 73 10.33 0.80 -3.48
CA SER A 73 11.74 0.44 -3.67
C SER A 73 12.50 0.53 -2.35
N VAL A 74 13.53 -0.32 -2.23
CA VAL A 74 14.56 -0.16 -1.20
C VAL A 74 15.21 1.22 -1.39
N PRO A 75 15.33 2.04 -0.34
CA PRO A 75 16.00 3.33 -0.43
C PRO A 75 17.46 3.19 -0.87
N GLU A 76 18.00 4.19 -1.57
CA GLU A 76 19.41 4.23 -1.94
C GLU A 76 20.30 4.15 -0.68
N GLY A 77 21.38 3.37 -0.76
CA GLY A 77 22.31 3.17 0.35
C GLY A 77 21.80 2.27 1.48
N VAL A 78 20.60 1.70 1.35
CA VAL A 78 20.07 0.68 2.27
C VAL A 78 20.29 -0.70 1.66
N ASP A 79 21.02 -1.56 2.38
CA ASP A 79 21.18 -2.98 2.07
C ASP A 79 20.43 -3.82 3.13
N PRO A 80 19.14 -4.14 2.91
CA PRO A 80 18.36 -4.81 3.91
C PRO A 80 18.71 -6.31 3.94
N TYR A 81 18.98 -6.84 5.13
CA TYR A 81 19.24 -8.27 5.34
C TYR A 81 18.08 -9.16 4.86
N ALA A 82 16.86 -8.62 4.83
CA ALA A 82 15.68 -9.26 4.26
C ALA A 82 14.70 -8.22 3.71
N GLN A 83 13.97 -8.59 2.64
CA GLN A 83 12.95 -7.73 2.05
C GLN A 83 11.74 -7.61 2.97
N MET A 84 11.16 -6.41 3.04
CA MET A 84 9.88 -6.19 3.69
C MET A 84 8.75 -6.81 2.86
N LEU A 85 7.72 -7.32 3.53
CA LEU A 85 6.57 -7.95 2.90
C LEU A 85 5.31 -7.11 3.09
N ILE A 86 4.38 -7.23 2.14
CA ILE A 86 3.03 -6.64 2.19
C ILE A 86 2.01 -7.68 1.76
N GLY A 87 0.87 -7.72 2.44
CA GLY A 87 -0.26 -8.56 2.05
C GLY A 87 -0.95 -8.02 0.82
N GLY A 88 -1.52 -8.93 0.02
CA GLY A 88 -2.37 -8.55 -1.08
C GLY A 88 -3.60 -9.43 -1.22
N THR A 89 -4.66 -8.85 -1.75
CA THR A 89 -5.85 -9.58 -2.18
C THR A 89 -5.75 -9.91 -3.67
N ILE A 90 -5.95 -11.17 -4.03
CA ILE A 90 -6.06 -11.59 -5.43
C ILE A 90 -7.52 -11.46 -5.86
N LEU A 91 -7.78 -10.67 -6.90
CA LEU A 91 -9.08 -10.46 -7.52
C LEU A 91 -9.13 -11.17 -8.86
N ALA A 92 -9.98 -12.18 -8.99
CA ALA A 92 -10.29 -12.80 -10.26
C ALA A 92 -10.94 -11.79 -11.23
N PRO A 93 -11.00 -12.08 -12.53
CA PRO A 93 -11.73 -11.24 -13.48
C PRO A 93 -13.17 -10.97 -13.01
N ARG A 94 -13.59 -9.69 -13.05
CA ARG A 94 -14.89 -9.17 -12.61
C ARG A 94 -15.12 -9.12 -11.10
N GLU A 95 -14.17 -9.57 -10.28
CA GLU A 95 -14.24 -9.37 -8.83
C GLU A 95 -13.87 -7.93 -8.46
N ASP A 96 -14.36 -7.52 -7.29
CA ASP A 96 -14.05 -6.24 -6.70
C ASP A 96 -13.57 -6.35 -5.25
N LEU A 97 -12.77 -5.37 -4.86
CA LEU A 97 -12.37 -5.11 -3.49
C LEU A 97 -12.92 -3.76 -3.10
N ALA A 98 -13.67 -3.70 -2.00
CA ALA A 98 -14.13 -2.46 -1.40
C ALA A 98 -13.72 -2.45 0.07
N GLU A 99 -13.09 -1.35 0.49
CA GLU A 99 -12.62 -1.20 1.87
C GLU A 99 -12.80 0.22 2.35
N GLU A 100 -12.80 0.33 3.67
CA GLU A 100 -12.87 1.57 4.41
C GLU A 100 -11.93 1.49 5.61
N PHE A 101 -11.24 2.59 5.91
CA PHE A 101 -10.37 2.72 7.07
C PHE A 101 -10.18 4.20 7.45
N THR A 102 -9.63 4.45 8.63
CA THR A 102 -9.35 5.77 9.19
C THR A 102 -7.86 5.93 9.48
N VAL A 103 -7.31 7.08 9.09
CA VAL A 103 -5.94 7.48 9.44
C VAL A 103 -6.00 8.61 10.45
N GLN A 104 -5.43 8.39 11.62
CA GLN A 104 -5.43 9.35 12.72
C GLN A 104 -4.59 10.60 12.40
N LEU A 105 -5.07 11.76 12.85
CA LEU A 105 -4.35 13.03 12.81
C LEU A 105 -3.70 13.34 14.17
N PRO A 106 -2.55 14.05 14.21
CA PRO A 106 -1.74 14.50 13.07
C PRO A 106 -1.05 13.33 12.36
N LEU A 107 -0.85 13.44 11.05
CA LEU A 107 -0.20 12.39 10.26
C LEU A 107 1.25 12.16 10.71
N VAL A 108 1.61 10.89 10.86
CA VAL A 108 2.97 10.46 11.22
C VAL A 108 3.63 9.79 10.02
N ALA A 109 4.83 10.25 9.65
CA ALA A 109 5.58 9.65 8.55
C ALA A 109 5.84 8.16 8.78
N ARG A 110 5.54 7.35 7.77
CA ARG A 110 5.72 5.90 7.82
C ARG A 110 6.01 5.34 6.44
N ARG A 111 7.11 4.61 6.28
CA ARG A 111 7.41 3.85 5.06
C ARG A 111 8.22 2.59 5.38
N PRO A 112 8.14 1.54 4.53
CA PRO A 112 9.01 0.38 4.68
C PRO A 112 10.49 0.79 4.69
N TYR A 113 11.31 0.04 5.42
CA TYR A 113 12.75 0.30 5.59
C TYR A 113 13.11 1.57 6.38
N GLN A 114 12.15 2.25 7.01
CA GLN A 114 12.43 3.49 7.76
C GLN A 114 13.45 3.34 8.88
N GLY A 115 13.46 2.20 9.58
CA GLY A 115 14.46 1.92 10.61
C GLY A 115 15.89 1.73 10.10
N ALA A 116 16.09 1.51 8.80
CA ALA A 116 17.40 1.34 8.18
C ALA A 116 17.92 2.62 7.51
N MET A 117 17.09 3.67 7.43
CA MET A 117 17.49 4.94 6.82
C MET A 117 18.22 5.82 7.84
N SER A 118 19.38 6.38 7.45
CA SER A 118 20.10 7.36 8.27
C SER A 118 19.33 8.67 8.47
N LYS A 119 18.49 9.03 7.49
CA LYS A 119 17.60 10.20 7.52
C LYS A 119 16.20 9.79 7.05
N PRO A 120 15.28 9.47 7.97
CA PRO A 120 13.93 9.12 7.58
C PRO A 120 13.22 10.33 6.94
N PRO A 121 12.34 10.11 5.93
CA PRO A 121 11.60 11.17 5.28
C PRO A 121 10.69 11.88 6.28
N ARG A 122 10.56 13.19 6.12
CA ARG A 122 9.67 14.04 6.92
C ARG A 122 8.45 14.43 6.09
N LEU A 123 7.33 14.63 6.77
CA LEU A 123 6.15 15.24 6.15
C LEU A 123 6.32 16.77 6.11
N PRO A 124 5.72 17.45 5.12
CA PRO A 124 5.59 18.90 5.16
C PRO A 124 4.83 19.34 6.41
N ALA A 125 5.16 20.52 6.92
CA ALA A 125 4.50 21.13 8.06
C ALA A 125 4.12 22.58 7.69
N PRO A 126 2.82 22.94 7.66
CA PRO A 126 1.66 22.06 7.89
C PRO A 126 1.44 21.07 6.74
N VAL A 127 0.75 19.95 7.01
CA VAL A 127 0.18 19.12 5.94
C VAL A 127 -1.11 19.79 5.48
N SER A 128 -1.14 20.23 4.23
CA SER A 128 -2.31 20.89 3.63
C SER A 128 -3.03 20.01 2.60
N ARG A 129 -2.35 19.02 2.02
CA ARG A 129 -2.89 18.23 0.92
C ARG A 129 -2.53 16.76 1.06
N VAL A 130 -3.53 15.89 0.89
CA VAL A 130 -3.38 14.44 0.97
C VAL A 130 -3.93 13.74 -0.28
N VAL A 131 -3.44 12.52 -0.53
CA VAL A 131 -3.96 11.62 -1.56
C VAL A 131 -3.88 10.19 -1.05
N PHE A 132 -4.86 9.35 -1.38
CA PHE A 132 -4.80 7.91 -1.11
C PHE A 132 -4.37 7.19 -2.37
N CYS A 133 -3.43 6.24 -2.25
CA CYS A 133 -2.97 5.43 -3.36
C CYS A 133 -2.89 3.94 -3.03
N LEU A 134 -3.43 3.14 -3.94
CA LEU A 134 -3.39 1.68 -3.93
C LEU A 134 -2.49 1.19 -5.06
N GLY A 135 -1.51 0.35 -4.73
CA GLY A 135 -0.72 -0.38 -5.71
C GLY A 135 -1.44 -1.66 -6.12
N ALA A 136 -1.46 -1.96 -7.42
CA ALA A 136 -1.95 -3.24 -7.91
C ALA A 136 -1.18 -3.72 -9.14
N ALA A 137 -1.14 -5.03 -9.36
CA ALA A 137 -0.47 -5.63 -10.51
C ALA A 137 -1.27 -6.79 -11.08
N ARG A 138 -1.04 -7.10 -12.36
CA ARG A 138 -1.50 -8.38 -12.89
C ARG A 138 -0.73 -9.52 -12.24
N GLN A 139 -1.43 -10.56 -11.83
CA GLN A 139 -0.79 -11.72 -11.22
C GLN A 139 0.23 -12.39 -12.16
N ASP A 140 -0.06 -12.43 -13.47
CA ASP A 140 0.83 -12.99 -14.48
C ASP A 140 2.08 -12.14 -14.79
N ALA A 141 2.19 -10.93 -14.24
CA ALA A 141 3.41 -10.14 -14.29
C ALA A 141 4.48 -10.64 -13.29
N PHE A 142 4.11 -11.56 -12.39
CA PHE A 142 5.02 -12.22 -11.47
C PHE A 142 5.61 -13.50 -12.07
N PRO A 143 6.87 -13.84 -11.71
CA PRO A 143 7.39 -15.18 -11.88
C PRO A 143 6.43 -16.22 -11.29
N GLU A 144 6.32 -17.39 -11.92
CA GLU A 144 5.34 -18.43 -11.57
C GLU A 144 5.31 -18.75 -10.07
N GLY A 145 6.47 -18.95 -9.45
CA GLY A 145 6.60 -19.25 -8.01
C GLY A 145 6.22 -18.12 -7.05
N LEU A 146 5.91 -16.92 -7.55
CA LEU A 146 5.48 -15.75 -6.75
C LEU A 146 4.07 -15.28 -7.08
N ARG A 147 3.37 -15.93 -8.02
CA ARG A 147 2.00 -15.54 -8.42
C ARG A 147 1.00 -15.64 -7.27
N SER A 148 1.24 -16.56 -6.33
CA SER A 148 0.41 -16.77 -5.14
C SER A 148 1.05 -16.19 -3.87
N GLY A 149 2.00 -15.27 -4.00
CA GLY A 149 2.78 -14.73 -2.90
C GLY A 149 4.01 -15.58 -2.55
N VAL A 150 4.80 -15.10 -1.59
CA VAL A 150 5.98 -15.81 -1.07
C VAL A 150 5.55 -17.04 -0.27
N PRO A 151 6.27 -18.17 -0.37
CA PRO A 151 6.01 -19.33 0.47
C PRO A 151 6.17 -18.99 1.95
N LEU A 152 5.15 -19.27 2.75
CA LEU A 152 5.19 -19.08 4.19
C LEU A 152 5.64 -20.38 4.89
N PRO A 153 6.40 -20.29 6.01
CA PRO A 153 6.67 -21.45 6.84
C PRO A 153 5.39 -22.13 7.31
N SER A 154 5.42 -23.46 7.42
CA SER A 154 4.30 -24.22 7.98
C SER A 154 3.93 -23.71 9.37
N GLY A 155 2.64 -23.48 9.61
CA GLY A 155 2.14 -22.93 10.89
C GLY A 155 2.16 -21.40 10.99
N SER A 156 2.47 -20.67 9.91
CA SER A 156 2.27 -19.22 9.87
C SER A 156 0.81 -18.85 10.14
N ALA A 157 0.59 -17.91 11.06
CA ALA A 157 -0.74 -17.37 11.37
C ALA A 157 -1.20 -16.26 10.39
N VAL A 158 -0.38 -15.93 9.39
CA VAL A 158 -0.73 -14.91 8.40
C VAL A 158 -1.68 -15.49 7.36
N GLU A 159 -2.86 -14.90 7.25
CA GLU A 159 -3.84 -15.23 6.22
C GLU A 159 -3.54 -14.47 4.92
N GLY A 160 -3.70 -15.15 3.78
CA GLY A 160 -3.54 -14.57 2.45
C GLY A 160 -2.09 -14.47 1.95
N PRO A 161 -1.91 -14.11 0.66
CA PRO A 161 -0.60 -14.06 0.03
C PRO A 161 0.18 -12.80 0.44
N LEU A 162 1.47 -12.98 0.73
CA LEU A 162 2.41 -11.89 0.96
C LEU A 162 3.31 -11.65 -0.27
N PHE A 163 3.67 -10.41 -0.53
CA PHE A 163 4.50 -10.00 -1.67
C PHE A 163 5.68 -9.12 -1.22
N PRO A 164 6.84 -9.19 -1.88
CA PRO A 164 8.02 -8.44 -1.47
C PRO A 164 7.96 -6.96 -1.85
N HIS A 165 8.68 -6.13 -1.10
CA HIS A 165 9.05 -4.78 -1.49
C HIS A 165 10.44 -4.75 -2.16
N PRO A 166 10.61 -4.13 -3.34
CA PRO A 166 9.55 -3.72 -4.28
C PRO A 166 8.96 -4.93 -5.02
N SER A 167 7.70 -4.78 -5.44
CA SER A 167 7.05 -5.68 -6.40
C SER A 167 6.55 -4.90 -7.62
N PRO A 168 6.37 -5.57 -8.77
CA PRO A 168 5.70 -4.98 -9.92
C PRO A 168 4.37 -4.34 -9.51
N GLN A 169 4.07 -3.12 -9.98
CA GLN A 169 2.80 -2.44 -9.67
C GLN A 169 2.45 -1.34 -10.67
N HIS A 170 1.16 -1.04 -10.76
CA HIS A 170 0.58 0.21 -11.19
C HIS A 170 -0.06 0.88 -9.98
N ILE A 171 0.03 2.21 -9.89
CA ILE A 171 -0.47 2.95 -8.73
C ILE A 171 -1.75 3.68 -9.14
N PHE A 172 -2.85 3.31 -8.49
CA PHE A 172 -4.12 4.02 -8.58
C PHE A 172 -4.23 5.01 -7.41
N CYS A 173 -4.65 6.25 -7.67
CA CYS A 173 -4.78 7.26 -6.63
C CYS A 173 -6.14 7.95 -6.68
N SER A 174 -6.60 8.41 -5.52
CA SER A 174 -7.72 9.34 -5.43
C SER A 174 -7.37 10.69 -6.08
N GLY A 175 -8.36 11.57 -6.23
CA GLY A 175 -8.07 13.00 -6.35
C GLY A 175 -7.36 13.53 -5.11
N PRO A 176 -6.61 14.64 -5.22
CA PRO A 176 -6.06 15.30 -4.05
C PRO A 176 -7.18 15.85 -3.16
N TYR A 177 -7.02 15.71 -1.85
CA TYR A 177 -7.91 16.27 -0.83
C TYR A 177 -7.17 17.38 -0.07
N GLN A 178 -7.85 18.49 0.18
CA GLN A 178 -7.31 19.62 0.96
C GLN A 178 -7.72 19.45 2.42
N LEU A 179 -6.75 19.49 3.32
CA LEU A 179 -7.02 19.45 4.76
C LEU A 179 -7.41 20.84 5.25
N HIS A 180 -8.44 20.89 6.10
CA HIS A 180 -8.87 22.11 6.75
C HIS A 180 -8.40 22.08 8.20
N GLY A 181 -7.17 22.57 8.40
CA GLY A 181 -6.57 22.73 9.73
C GLY A 181 -7.23 23.80 10.59
#